data_AF-A0A3C0ICH9-F1
#
_entry.id   AF-A0A3C0ICH9-F1
#
_cell.length_a   1.000
_cell.length_b   1.000
_cell.length_c   1.000
_cell.angle_alpha   90.00
_cell.angle_beta   90.00
_cell.angle_gamma   90.00
#
_symmetry.space_group_name_H-M   'P 1'
#
loop_
_entity.id
_entity.type
_entity.pdbx_description
1 polymer ?
#
loop_
_entity_poly.entity_id
_entity_poly.type
_entity_poly.pdbx_seq_one_letter_code
_entity_poly.pdbx_strand_id
1 'polypeptide(L)'
;MQPHPFPLVSVHIHESMAQFFAKRAFSQCVVLVDDQTRQHCYPKIAAALPNHRVVEVPQGEAYKTLDTCQHIWQALTEAECDRSSLLINLG
;
A
#
# COMPACT_ATOMS: atom_id res chain seq x y z
N MET A 1 14.67 -4.89 13.50
CA MET A 1 14.07 -3.67 12.92
C MET A 1 14.35 -2.51 13.85
N GLN A 2 14.95 -1.42 13.37
CA GLN A 2 15.02 -0.21 14.19
C GLN A 2 13.61 0.38 14.33
N PRO A 3 13.18 0.74 15.55
CA PRO A 3 11.87 1.36 15.76
C PRO A 3 11.85 2.72 15.07
N HIS A 4 10.89 2.93 14.19
CA HIS A 4 10.56 4.27 13.72
C HIS A 4 9.47 4.81 14.65
N PRO A 5 9.60 6.04 15.18
CA PRO A 5 8.51 6.65 15.92
C PRO A 5 7.32 6.76 14.98
N PHE A 6 6.22 6.09 15.32
CA PHE A 6 4.93 6.32 14.70
C PHE A 6 4.24 7.47 15.45
N PRO A 7 3.65 8.46 14.75
CA PRO A 7 3.53 8.57 13.28
C PRO A 7 4.76 9.20 12.60
N LEU A 8 5.06 8.77 11.36
CA LEU A 8 5.94 9.51 10.45
C LEU A 8 5.10 10.55 9.70
N VAL A 9 5.42 11.83 9.85
CA VAL A 9 4.78 12.92 9.11
C VAL A 9 5.81 13.52 8.17
N SER A 10 5.45 13.70 6.90
CA SER A 10 6.35 14.26 5.88
C SER A 10 5.63 15.24 4.96
N VAL A 11 6.33 16.31 4.60
CA VAL A 11 5.96 17.26 3.55
C VAL A 11 6.71 17.02 2.23
N HIS A 12 7.68 16.09 2.24
CA HIS A 12 8.51 15.71 1.09
C HIS A 12 8.37 14.21 0.83
N ILE A 13 7.19 13.81 0.35
CA ILE A 13 6.79 12.40 0.27
C ILE A 13 7.75 11.56 -0.59
N HIS A 14 8.22 12.08 -1.72
CA HIS A 14 9.11 11.35 -2.63
C HIS A 14 10.45 10.98 -1.96
N GLU A 15 11.10 11.94 -1.31
CA GLU A 15 12.38 11.72 -0.62
C GLU A 15 12.19 10.79 0.58
N SER A 16 11.11 10.99 1.33
CA SER A 16 10.79 10.17 2.51
C SER A 16 10.52 8.72 2.14
N MET A 17 9.78 8.48 1.06
CA MET A 17 9.54 7.15 0.52
C MET A 17 10.83 6.50 0.01
N ALA A 18 11.64 7.23 -0.77
CA ALA A 18 12.91 6.72 -1.27
C ALA A 18 13.82 6.26 -0.11
N GLN A 19 13.93 7.07 0.95
CA GLN A 19 14.70 6.70 2.14
C GLN A 19 14.11 5.51 2.91
N PHE A 20 12.78 5.42 2.98
CA PHE A 20 12.09 4.33 3.66
C PHE A 20 12.35 2.99 2.95
N PHE A 21 12.20 2.95 1.63
CA PHE A 21 12.40 1.74 0.82
C PHE A 21 13.88 1.38 0.67
N ALA A 22 14.80 2.35 0.64
CA ALA A 22 16.24 2.06 0.58
C ALA A 22 16.77 1.28 1.80
N LYS A 23 16.11 1.40 2.95
CA LYS A 23 16.56 0.80 4.23
C LYS A 23 15.89 -0.54 4.55
N ARG A 24 14.95 -1.01 3.72
CA ARG A 24 14.09 -2.15 4.05
C ARG A 24 13.85 -3.03 2.83
N ALA A 25 14.05 -4.33 2.99
CA ALA A 25 13.58 -5.32 2.04
C ALA A 25 12.24 -5.86 2.54
N PHE A 26 11.24 -5.87 1.65
CA PHE A 26 9.96 -6.53 1.87
C PHE A 26 9.88 -7.75 0.96
N SER A 27 9.30 -8.85 1.44
CA SER A 27 9.10 -10.06 0.62
C SER A 27 8.12 -9.77 -0.52
N GLN A 28 7.04 -9.04 -0.23
CA GLN A 28 6.07 -8.55 -1.19
C GLN A 28 5.68 -7.11 -0.86
N CYS A 29 5.28 -6.37 -1.89
CA CYS A 29 4.67 -5.04 -1.75
C CYS A 29 3.30 -5.05 -2.44
N VAL A 30 2.26 -4.67 -1.72
CA VAL A 30 0.91 -4.55 -2.24
C VAL A 30 0.37 -3.16 -1.91
N VAL A 31 -0.26 -2.52 -2.88
CA VAL A 31 -0.92 -1.21 -2.72
C VAL A 31 -2.42 -1.41 -2.84
N LEU A 32 -3.14 -1.16 -1.75
CA LEU A 32 -4.60 -1.11 -1.73
C LEU A 32 -5.05 0.31 -2.02
N VAL A 33 -5.97 0.45 -2.99
CA VAL A 33 -6.57 1.72 -3.41
C VAL A 33 -8.05 1.54 -3.68
N ASP A 34 -8.84 2.61 -3.55
CA ASP A 34 -10.11 2.70 -4.27
C ASP A 34 -9.93 3.27 -5.69
N ASP A 35 -10.98 3.24 -6.52
CA ASP A 35 -10.99 3.73 -7.90
C ASP A 35 -10.59 5.21 -8.02
N GLN A 36 -11.06 6.07 -7.11
CA GLN A 36 -10.68 7.49 -7.08
C GLN A 36 -9.21 7.69 -6.72
N THR A 37 -8.75 6.97 -5.70
CA THR A 37 -7.38 7.01 -5.23
C THR A 37 -6.42 6.47 -6.29
N ARG A 38 -6.82 5.40 -6.99
CA ARG A 38 -6.09 4.85 -8.14
C ARG A 38 -5.89 5.90 -9.22
N GLN A 39 -6.92 6.70 -9.49
CA GLN A 39 -6.89 7.73 -10.53
C GLN A 39 -6.09 8.96 -10.11
N HIS A 40 -6.29 9.46 -8.89
CA HIS A 40 -5.84 10.79 -8.49
C HIS A 40 -4.61 10.82 -7.56
N CYS A 41 -4.41 9.77 -6.76
CA CYS A 41 -3.39 9.74 -5.71
C CYS A 41 -2.24 8.80 -6.06
N TYR A 42 -2.54 7.58 -6.52
CA TYR A 42 -1.54 6.58 -6.86
C TYR A 42 -0.46 7.08 -7.85
N PRO A 43 -0.78 7.80 -8.95
CA PRO A 43 0.23 8.26 -9.90
C PRO A 43 1.29 9.18 -9.26
N LYS A 44 0.95 9.84 -8.15
CA LYS A 44 1.88 10.74 -7.44
C LYS A 44 2.97 9.98 -6.69
N ILE A 45 2.73 8.72 -6.31
CA ILE A 45 3.69 7.94 -5.52
C ILE A 45 4.24 6.71 -6.25
N ALA A 46 3.59 6.28 -7.33
CA ALA A 46 3.89 5.03 -8.03
C ALA A 46 5.37 4.88 -8.42
N ALA A 47 6.00 5.96 -8.89
CA ALA A 47 7.40 5.94 -9.29
C ALA A 47 8.40 5.74 -8.13
N ALA A 48 7.98 6.01 -6.89
CA ALA A 48 8.81 5.83 -5.69
C ALA A 48 8.59 4.48 -5.01
N LEU A 49 7.63 3.68 -5.48
CA LEU A 49 7.33 2.37 -4.92
C LEU A 49 8.25 1.29 -5.51
N PRO A 50 8.65 0.28 -4.73
CA PRO A 50 9.32 -0.91 -5.27
C PRO A 50 8.36 -1.71 -6.17
N ASN A 51 8.82 -2.78 -6.80
CA ASN A 51 7.93 -3.68 -7.54
C ASN A 51 6.76 -4.13 -6.64
N HIS A 52 5.53 -3.99 -7.12
CA HIS A 52 4.34 -4.18 -6.30
C HIS A 52 3.12 -4.60 -7.12
N ARG A 53 2.14 -5.20 -6.44
CA ARG A 53 0.79 -5.46 -6.97
C ARG A 53 -0.17 -4.38 -6.48
N VAL A 54 -1.08 -3.95 -7.35
CA VAL A 54 -2.18 -3.05 -6.97
C VAL A 54 -3.45 -3.87 -6.76
N VAL A 55 -4.14 -3.64 -5.65
CA VAL A 55 -5.47 -4.18 -5.34
C VAL A 55 -6.43 -3.01 -5.30
N GLU A 56 -7.44 -3.04 -6.16
CA GLU A 56 -8.40 -1.96 -6.33
C GLU A 56 -9.77 -2.38 -5.82
N VAL A 57 -10.41 -1.51 -5.05
CA VAL A 57 -11.78 -1.69 -4.55
C VAL A 57 -12.68 -0.53 -4.98
N PRO A 58 -14.02 -0.67 -5.00
CA PRO A 58 -14.89 0.46 -5.30
C PRO A 58 -14.85 1.52 -4.18
N GLN A 59 -14.88 2.81 -4.53
CA GLN A 59 -14.96 3.91 -3.57
C GLN A 59 -16.25 3.91 -2.74
N GLY A 60 -16.12 4.39 -1.51
CA GLY A 60 -17.25 4.79 -0.66
C GLY A 60 -17.58 3.80 0.46
N GLU A 61 -18.23 4.32 1.51
CA GLU A 61 -18.55 3.59 2.74
C GLU A 61 -19.40 2.34 2.50
N ALA A 62 -20.24 2.34 1.45
CA ALA A 62 -21.08 1.20 1.09
C ALA A 62 -20.27 -0.06 0.78
N TYR A 63 -18.98 0.09 0.42
CA TYR A 63 -18.08 -1.03 0.11
C TYR A 63 -17.16 -1.40 1.27
N LYS A 64 -17.33 -0.81 2.47
CA LYS A 64 -16.67 -1.28 3.70
C LYS A 64 -17.39 -2.49 4.28
N THR A 65 -17.42 -3.56 3.50
CA THR A 65 -18.08 -4.81 3.83
C THR A 65 -17.06 -5.93 4.04
N LEU A 66 -17.51 -7.02 4.66
CA LEU A 66 -16.68 -8.23 4.80
C LEU A 66 -16.38 -8.87 3.44
N ASP A 67 -17.25 -8.72 2.44
CA ASP A 67 -17.00 -9.22 1.09
C ASP A 67 -15.82 -8.49 0.43
N THR A 68 -15.75 -7.16 0.58
CA THR A 68 -14.58 -6.38 0.13
C THR A 68 -13.32 -6.80 0.89
N CYS A 69 -13.42 -7.04 2.21
CA CYS A 69 -12.31 -7.56 2.99
C CYS A 69 -11.85 -8.93 2.46
N GLN A 70 -12.77 -9.85 2.15
CA GLN A 70 -12.44 -11.16 1.59
C GLN A 70 -11.74 -11.03 0.23
N HIS A 71 -12.20 -10.13 -0.64
CA HIS A 71 -11.55 -9.83 -1.91
C HIS A 71 -10.09 -9.36 -1.70
N ILE A 72 -9.87 -8.42 -0.78
CA ILE A 72 -8.53 -7.94 -0.45
C ILE A 72 -7.66 -9.10 0.07
N TRP A 73 -8.18 -9.91 1.00
CA TRP A 73 -7.47 -11.05 1.56
C TRP A 73 -7.10 -12.08 0.48
N GLN A 74 -8.02 -12.39 -0.43
CA GLN A 74 -7.76 -13.29 -1.55
C GLN A 74 -6.62 -12.76 -2.43
N ALA A 75 -6.62 -11.47 -2.75
CA ALA A 75 -5.55 -10.85 -3.52
C ALA A 75 -4.19 -10.88 -2.80
N LEU A 76 -4.17 -10.72 -1.47
CA LEU A 76 -2.96 -10.88 -0.66
C LEU A 76 -2.45 -12.32 -0.65
N THR A 77 -3.36 -13.30 -0.59
CA THR A 77 -3.01 -14.73 -0.67
C THR A 77 -2.43 -15.09 -2.03
N GLU A 78 -3.02 -14.60 -3.12
CA GLU A 78 -2.51 -14.80 -4.48
C GLU A 78 -1.17 -14.10 -4.74
N ALA A 79 -0.89 -13.02 -4.02
CA ALA A 79 0.40 -12.35 -4.04
C ALA A 79 1.45 -13.05 -3.17
N GLU A 80 1.09 -14.16 -2.51
CA GLU A 80 1.94 -14.90 -1.58
C GLU A 80 2.48 -14.00 -0.44
N CYS A 81 1.66 -13.04 0.01
CA CYS A 81 2.04 -12.17 1.12
C CYS A 81 2.29 -12.96 2.40
N ASP A 82 3.41 -12.67 3.06
CA ASP A 82 3.84 -13.25 4.32
C ASP A 82 3.97 -12.17 5.41
N ARG A 83 4.56 -12.53 6.56
CA ARG A 83 4.75 -11.62 7.71
C ARG A 83 5.75 -10.48 7.45
N SER A 84 6.57 -10.60 6.41
CA SER A 84 7.56 -9.62 5.99
C SER A 84 7.08 -8.78 4.79
N SER A 85 5.83 -8.98 4.35
CA SER A 85 5.22 -8.21 3.28
C SER A 85 4.76 -6.84 3.75
N LEU A 86 4.71 -5.88 2.83
CA LEU A 86 4.19 -4.54 3.04
C LEU A 86 2.85 -4.38 2.33
N LEU A 87 1.82 -4.05 3.08
CA LEU A 87 0.57 -3.51 2.55
C LEU A 87 0.55 -2.00 2.73
N ILE A 88 0.52 -1.27 1.63
CA ILE A 88 0.30 0.18 1.59
C ILE A 88 -1.19 0.40 1.37
N ASN A 89 -1.89 0.78 2.44
CA ASN A 89 -3.27 1.25 2.34
C ASN A 89 -3.26 2.73 1.94
N LEU A 90 -3.57 3.03 0.68
CA LEU A 90 -3.59 4.38 0.13
C LEU A 90 -5.05 4.82 -0.02
N GLY A 91 -5.40 5.95 0.60
CA GLY A 91 -6.74 6.54 0.62
C GLY A 91 -6.78 7.75 1.54
#